data_AF-A0A6P8HR57-F1
#
_entry.id   AF-A0A6P8HR57-F1
#
_cell.length_a   1.000
_cell.length_b   1.000
_cell.length_c   1.000
_cell.angle_alpha   90.00
_cell.angle_beta   90.00
_cell.angle_gamma   90.00
#
_symmetry.space_group_name_H-M   'P 1'
#
loop_
_entity.id
_entity.type
_entity.pdbx_description
1 polymer ?
#
loop_
_entity_poly.entity_id
_entity_poly.type
_entity_poly.pdbx_seq_one_letter_code
_entity_poly.pdbx_strand_id
1 'polypeptide(L)'
;MEQKKSASLQERIKGNKLYIDAGAQGLSPVLKRGRLESAMAAYIRAENLASNVDELSSASKNHGKAAWHLSKTLREEKEHPIQVIYYLKEAIKSFSVAYNKGLAKEVDWREDVLRTLNTCLGDLIQVCEQIPDTDERFKILTSFTDIVTVNSAAVELQLNLATFLFHDGAQKIQQNDYRGALSRLRDCYRPIEEARRLNRDTDEFCRDQDIRILEKDVYFNTCSAESIQAREYGHQLLDIATLDEESLNMNLVWDAIDWYKRAAILTRELDLEQEAIALSHLGFVYNKVLKLKYKSKEYYKKCFELAESMKPRTFFTQDWYQQCVSTLQEFQLEERLRDEKEKQKEREKKLEEIREELEDLKKNNTGKSEISIHVYNTYPPKNPKWVKPSEEDMAKWAKMEMKELKKVLLKGINAYHPDKIDAEEHGEKWKTLCEEITKLLTAHYEFTKVG
;
A
#
# COMPACT_ATOMS: atom_id res chain seq x y z
N MET A 1 -27.69 -59.31 -43.62
CA MET A 1 -26.46 -58.58 -44.03
C MET A 1 -25.89 -57.94 -42.78
N GLU A 2 -24.83 -58.49 -42.20
CA GLU A 2 -24.06 -57.76 -41.19
C GLU A 2 -23.43 -56.54 -41.88
N GLN A 3 -23.78 -55.33 -41.42
CA GLN A 3 -23.08 -54.13 -41.85
C GLN A 3 -21.60 -54.29 -41.51
N LYS A 4 -20.76 -54.34 -42.55
CA LYS A 4 -19.30 -54.44 -42.40
C LYS A 4 -18.84 -53.23 -41.57
N LYS A 5 -18.38 -53.49 -40.35
CA LYS A 5 -17.83 -52.45 -39.45
C LYS A 5 -16.71 -51.71 -40.18
N SER A 6 -16.69 -50.37 -40.08
CA SER A 6 -15.63 -49.56 -40.67
C SER A 6 -14.26 -49.89 -40.06
N ALA A 7 -13.19 -49.63 -40.81
CA ALA A 7 -11.82 -49.88 -40.35
C ALA A 7 -11.50 -49.10 -39.07
N SER A 8 -11.96 -47.84 -38.97
CA SER A 8 -11.86 -47.04 -37.75
C SER A 8 -12.58 -47.68 -36.56
N LEU A 9 -13.82 -48.17 -36.75
CA LEU A 9 -14.57 -48.85 -35.69
C LEU A 9 -13.88 -50.14 -35.22
N GLN A 10 -13.29 -50.91 -36.14
CA GLN A 10 -12.55 -52.13 -35.78
C GLN A 10 -11.33 -51.83 -34.90
N GLU A 11 -10.52 -50.83 -35.25
CA GLU A 11 -9.38 -50.42 -34.42
C GLU A 11 -9.83 -49.84 -33.07
N ARG A 12 -10.94 -49.09 -33.01
CA ARG A 12 -11.51 -48.64 -31.73
C ARG A 12 -11.96 -49.80 -30.85
N ILE A 13 -12.60 -50.84 -31.40
CA ILE A 13 -13.00 -52.02 -30.63
C ILE A 13 -11.76 -52.72 -30.05
N LYS A 14 -10.70 -52.87 -30.84
CA LYS A 14 -9.42 -53.43 -30.38
C LYS A 14 -8.81 -52.59 -29.26
N GLY A 15 -8.78 -51.26 -29.43
CA GLY A 15 -8.30 -50.33 -28.41
C GLY A 15 -9.14 -50.39 -27.12
N ASN A 16 -10.47 -50.44 -27.24
CA ASN A 16 -11.39 -50.51 -26.10
C ASN A 16 -11.15 -51.76 -25.26
N LYS A 17 -10.89 -52.91 -25.91
CA LYS A 17 -10.55 -54.14 -25.21
C LYS A 17 -9.28 -53.97 -24.38
N LEU A 18 -8.21 -53.48 -25.01
CA LEU A 18 -6.93 -53.22 -24.32
C LEU A 18 -7.06 -52.21 -23.18
N TYR A 19 -7.86 -51.17 -23.38
CA TYR A 19 -8.13 -50.14 -22.38
C TYR A 19 -8.89 -50.70 -21.17
N ILE A 20 -9.92 -51.52 -21.39
CA ILE A 20 -10.66 -52.20 -20.32
C ILE A 20 -9.74 -53.19 -19.59
N ASP A 21 -8.96 -53.97 -20.33
CA ASP A 21 -8.00 -54.92 -19.76
C ASP A 21 -6.94 -54.20 -18.90
N ALA A 22 -6.57 -52.97 -19.22
CA ALA A 22 -5.67 -52.16 -18.38
C ALA A 22 -6.28 -51.76 -17.03
N GLY A 23 -7.62 -51.74 -16.92
CA GLY A 23 -8.35 -51.44 -15.68
C GLY A 23 -8.58 -52.64 -14.77
N ALA A 24 -8.08 -53.83 -15.11
CA ALA A 24 -8.24 -55.03 -14.30
C ALA A 24 -7.59 -54.88 -12.91
N GLN A 25 -8.28 -55.33 -11.86
CA GLN A 25 -7.75 -55.29 -10.49
C GLN A 25 -6.49 -56.18 -10.36
N GLY A 26 -5.51 -55.71 -9.57
CA GLY A 26 -4.28 -56.47 -9.29
C GLY A 26 -3.25 -56.48 -10.43
N LEU A 27 -3.46 -55.71 -11.50
CA LEU A 27 -2.49 -55.58 -12.57
C LEU A 27 -1.28 -54.75 -12.12
N SER A 28 -0.06 -55.20 -12.47
CA SER A 28 1.14 -54.41 -12.17
C SER A 28 1.15 -53.09 -13.00
N PRO A 29 1.73 -52.00 -12.47
CA PRO A 29 1.80 -50.72 -13.17
C PRO A 29 2.42 -50.81 -14.58
N VAL A 30 3.49 -51.60 -14.73
CA VAL A 30 4.15 -51.84 -16.03
C VAL A 30 3.20 -52.49 -17.05
N LEU A 31 2.39 -53.47 -16.63
CA LEU A 31 1.41 -54.11 -17.52
C LEU A 31 0.26 -53.16 -17.85
N LYS A 32 -0.18 -52.32 -16.89
CA LYS A 32 -1.18 -51.28 -17.10
C LYS A 32 -0.71 -50.28 -18.14
N ARG A 33 0.53 -49.79 -18.00
CA ARG A 33 1.21 -48.90 -18.94
C ARG A 33 1.26 -49.49 -20.35
N GLY A 34 1.79 -50.71 -20.52
CA GLY A 34 1.93 -51.34 -21.83
C GLY A 34 0.58 -51.60 -22.53
N ARG A 35 -0.47 -51.92 -21.76
CA ARG A 35 -1.84 -52.06 -22.31
C ARG A 35 -2.42 -50.73 -22.74
N LEU A 36 -2.23 -49.66 -21.96
CA LEU A 36 -2.67 -48.31 -22.30
C LEU A 36 -1.95 -47.75 -23.53
N GLU A 37 -0.63 -47.96 -23.65
CA GLU A 37 0.15 -47.60 -24.85
C GLU A 37 -0.35 -48.34 -26.10
N SER A 38 -0.63 -49.64 -25.96
CA SER A 38 -1.21 -50.44 -27.05
C SER A 38 -2.62 -49.99 -27.44
N ALA A 39 -3.45 -49.62 -26.47
CA ALA A 39 -4.78 -49.06 -26.70
C ALA A 39 -4.68 -47.72 -27.42
N MET A 40 -3.80 -46.82 -26.97
CA MET A 40 -3.53 -45.53 -27.58
C MET A 40 -3.09 -45.68 -29.05
N ALA A 41 -2.17 -46.61 -29.33
CA ALA A 41 -1.73 -46.90 -30.70
C ALA A 41 -2.89 -47.39 -31.60
N ALA A 42 -3.85 -48.16 -31.05
CA ALA A 42 -5.05 -48.56 -31.79
C ALA A 42 -5.97 -47.37 -32.06
N TYR A 43 -6.15 -46.46 -31.11
CA TYR A 43 -6.96 -45.26 -31.33
C TYR A 43 -6.33 -44.30 -32.35
N ILE A 44 -5.01 -44.11 -32.33
CA ILE A 44 -4.29 -43.33 -33.35
C ILE A 44 -4.50 -43.94 -34.75
N ARG A 45 -4.42 -45.26 -34.89
CA ARG A 45 -4.77 -45.93 -36.16
C ARG A 45 -6.23 -45.71 -36.54
N ALA A 46 -7.14 -45.74 -35.57
CA ALA A 46 -8.56 -45.48 -35.81
C ALA A 46 -8.85 -44.04 -36.28
N GLU A 47 -8.10 -43.04 -35.77
CA GLU A 47 -8.16 -41.66 -36.25
C GLU A 47 -7.71 -41.56 -37.71
N ASN A 48 -6.58 -42.17 -38.06
CA ASN A 48 -6.07 -42.18 -39.43
C ASN A 48 -6.98 -42.91 -40.42
N LEU A 49 -7.77 -43.87 -39.95
CA LEU A 49 -8.73 -44.64 -40.73
C LEU A 49 -10.15 -44.08 -40.69
N ALA A 50 -10.38 -42.96 -39.98
CA ALA A 50 -11.70 -42.36 -39.85
C ALA A 50 -12.17 -41.82 -41.21
N SER A 51 -13.36 -42.26 -41.63
CA SER A 51 -13.95 -41.87 -42.91
C SER A 51 -14.79 -40.58 -42.83
N ASN A 52 -15.13 -40.16 -41.62
CA ASN A 52 -15.97 -39.00 -41.35
C ASN A 52 -15.67 -38.40 -39.97
N VAL A 53 -16.26 -37.24 -39.70
CA VAL A 53 -16.04 -36.47 -38.45
C VAL A 53 -16.59 -37.17 -37.20
N ASP A 54 -17.61 -38.01 -37.34
CA ASP A 54 -18.19 -38.78 -36.23
C ASP A 54 -17.23 -39.87 -35.74
N GLU A 55 -16.63 -40.59 -36.68
CA GLU A 55 -15.61 -41.60 -36.40
C GLU A 55 -14.35 -40.95 -35.82
N LEU A 56 -13.91 -39.84 -36.41
CA LEU A 56 -12.73 -39.11 -35.94
C LEU A 56 -12.92 -38.59 -34.51
N SER A 57 -14.06 -37.95 -34.22
CA SER A 57 -14.35 -37.43 -32.87
C SER A 57 -14.44 -38.55 -31.83
N SER A 58 -15.02 -39.69 -32.19
CA SER A 58 -15.11 -40.86 -31.32
C SER A 58 -13.74 -41.51 -31.07
N ALA A 59 -12.90 -41.63 -32.11
CA ALA A 59 -11.54 -42.15 -31.99
C ALA A 59 -10.66 -41.23 -31.13
N SER A 60 -10.75 -39.91 -31.37
CA SER A 60 -10.00 -38.89 -30.63
C SER A 60 -10.40 -38.85 -29.15
N LYS A 61 -11.70 -39.01 -28.81
CA LYS A 61 -12.14 -39.14 -27.41
C LYS A 61 -11.48 -40.33 -26.73
N ASN A 62 -11.39 -41.47 -27.42
CA ASN A 62 -10.82 -42.69 -26.86
C ASN A 62 -9.28 -42.59 -26.73
N HIS A 63 -8.61 -42.01 -27.72
CA HIS A 63 -7.19 -41.66 -27.64
C HIS A 63 -6.94 -40.76 -26.42
N GLY A 64 -7.70 -39.67 -26.28
CA GLY A 64 -7.59 -38.75 -25.15
C GLY A 64 -7.70 -39.46 -23.80
N LYS A 65 -8.69 -40.36 -23.65
CA LYS A 65 -8.87 -41.16 -22.43
C LYS A 65 -7.68 -42.09 -22.15
N ALA A 66 -7.17 -42.80 -23.15
CA ALA A 66 -5.99 -43.66 -22.97
C ALA A 66 -4.76 -42.86 -22.55
N ALA A 67 -4.47 -41.76 -23.22
CA ALA A 67 -3.34 -40.88 -22.88
C ALA A 67 -3.48 -40.28 -21.47
N TRP A 68 -4.68 -39.85 -21.08
CA TRP A 68 -4.92 -39.32 -19.74
C TRP A 68 -4.77 -40.37 -18.64
N HIS A 69 -5.26 -41.59 -18.85
CA HIS A 69 -5.05 -42.69 -17.92
C HIS A 69 -3.58 -43.11 -17.82
N LEU A 70 -2.84 -42.99 -18.93
CA LEU A 70 -1.41 -43.24 -18.96
C LEU A 70 -0.65 -42.19 -18.13
N SER A 71 -1.00 -40.90 -18.26
CA SER A 71 -0.42 -39.84 -17.42
C SER A 71 -0.71 -40.05 -15.93
N LYS A 72 -1.89 -40.54 -15.55
CA LYS A 72 -2.22 -40.92 -14.17
C LYS A 72 -1.39 -42.10 -13.68
N THR A 73 -1.20 -43.12 -14.51
CA THR A 73 -0.39 -44.30 -14.16
C THR A 73 1.07 -43.90 -13.91
N LEU A 74 1.63 -43.04 -14.76
CA LEU A 74 3.00 -42.54 -14.58
C LEU A 74 3.15 -41.68 -13.32
N ARG A 75 2.12 -40.91 -12.95
CA ARG A 75 2.09 -40.20 -11.66
C ARG A 75 2.09 -41.16 -10.47
N GLU A 76 1.30 -42.23 -10.53
CA GLU A 76 1.28 -43.30 -9.50
C GLU A 76 2.66 -43.97 -9.36
N GLU A 77 3.36 -44.16 -10.48
CA GLU A 77 4.73 -44.71 -10.56
C GLU A 77 5.82 -43.69 -10.16
N LYS A 78 5.46 -42.43 -9.88
CA LYS A 78 6.38 -41.33 -9.57
C LYS A 78 7.42 -41.07 -10.66
N GLU A 79 7.02 -41.25 -11.90
CA GLU A 79 7.84 -40.94 -13.08
C GLU A 79 8.08 -39.43 -13.21
N HIS A 80 9.07 -39.08 -14.02
CA HIS A 80 9.48 -37.67 -14.19
C HIS A 80 8.32 -36.79 -14.72
N PRO A 81 8.10 -35.57 -14.19
CA PRO A 81 6.98 -34.70 -14.59
C PRO A 81 6.86 -34.46 -16.10
N ILE A 82 7.99 -34.31 -16.80
CA ILE A 82 8.02 -34.12 -18.27
C ILE A 82 7.33 -35.29 -19.00
N GLN A 83 7.49 -36.53 -18.53
CA GLN A 83 6.86 -37.68 -19.16
C GLN A 83 5.35 -37.71 -18.91
N VAL A 84 4.92 -37.28 -17.72
CA VAL A 84 3.49 -37.09 -17.42
C VAL A 84 2.89 -35.99 -18.31
N ILE A 85 3.59 -34.86 -18.46
CA ILE A 85 3.17 -33.72 -19.29
C ILE A 85 3.05 -34.12 -20.76
N TYR A 86 3.94 -34.98 -21.26
CA TYR A 86 3.83 -35.52 -22.63
C TYR A 86 2.48 -36.19 -22.88
N TYR A 87 2.05 -37.10 -22.00
CA TYR A 87 0.77 -37.79 -22.18
C TYR A 87 -0.43 -36.89 -21.87
N LEU A 88 -0.30 -35.89 -20.99
CA LEU A 88 -1.32 -34.85 -20.83
C LEU A 88 -1.48 -34.01 -22.10
N LYS A 89 -0.37 -33.71 -22.79
CA LYS A 89 -0.37 -33.02 -24.08
C LYS A 89 -1.14 -33.79 -25.15
N GLU A 90 -0.85 -35.08 -25.29
CA GLU A 90 -1.60 -35.96 -26.20
C GLU A 90 -3.08 -36.05 -25.81
N ALA A 91 -3.38 -36.16 -24.51
CA ALA A 91 -4.76 -36.20 -24.04
C ALA A 91 -5.55 -34.92 -24.39
N ILE A 92 -5.00 -33.76 -24.04
CA ILE A 92 -5.62 -32.44 -24.25
C ILE A 92 -5.83 -32.16 -25.74
N LYS A 93 -4.83 -32.46 -26.57
CA LYS A 93 -4.93 -32.33 -28.03
C LYS A 93 -6.06 -33.20 -28.58
N SER A 94 -6.10 -34.48 -28.19
CA SER A 94 -7.11 -35.42 -28.68
C SER A 94 -8.52 -35.09 -28.18
N PHE A 95 -8.68 -34.63 -26.95
CA PHE A 95 -9.98 -34.13 -26.46
C PHE A 95 -10.44 -32.86 -27.18
N SER A 96 -9.51 -31.95 -27.50
CA SER A 96 -9.83 -30.74 -28.27
C SER A 96 -10.33 -31.08 -29.68
N VAL A 97 -9.68 -32.05 -30.35
CA VAL A 97 -10.16 -32.59 -31.63
C VAL A 97 -11.52 -33.27 -31.47
N ALA A 98 -11.69 -34.09 -30.43
CA ALA A 98 -12.94 -34.81 -30.16
C ALA A 98 -14.13 -33.86 -29.99
N TYR A 99 -13.95 -32.77 -29.24
CA TYR A 99 -14.99 -31.77 -29.03
C TYR A 99 -15.32 -31.02 -30.32
N ASN A 100 -14.30 -30.47 -31.00
CA ASN A 100 -14.49 -29.64 -32.19
C ASN A 100 -15.01 -30.40 -33.40
N LYS A 101 -14.66 -31.69 -33.55
CA LYS A 101 -15.19 -32.55 -34.62
C LYS A 101 -16.48 -33.27 -34.24
N GLY A 102 -16.85 -33.24 -32.96
CA GLY A 102 -18.03 -33.88 -32.40
C GLY A 102 -19.30 -33.03 -32.43
N LEU A 103 -19.39 -31.96 -33.23
CA LEU A 103 -20.54 -31.04 -33.24
C LEU A 103 -21.89 -31.72 -33.54
N ALA A 104 -21.87 -32.82 -34.29
CA ALA A 104 -23.05 -33.62 -34.60
C ALA A 104 -23.43 -34.63 -33.49
N LYS A 105 -22.60 -34.75 -32.44
CA LYS A 105 -22.88 -35.59 -31.27
C LYS A 105 -23.88 -34.91 -30.34
N GLU A 106 -24.55 -35.72 -29.54
CA GLU A 106 -25.44 -35.27 -28.48
C GLU A 106 -24.73 -34.30 -27.52
N VAL A 107 -25.49 -33.36 -26.96
CA VAL A 107 -24.98 -32.32 -26.05
C VAL A 107 -24.27 -32.96 -24.86
N ASP A 108 -24.90 -33.93 -24.19
CA ASP A 108 -24.32 -34.67 -23.06
C ASP A 108 -22.97 -35.31 -23.39
N TRP A 109 -22.81 -35.82 -24.63
CA TRP A 109 -21.54 -36.41 -25.06
C TRP A 109 -20.45 -35.34 -25.18
N ARG A 110 -20.79 -34.15 -25.71
CA ARG A 110 -19.86 -33.03 -25.86
C ARG A 110 -19.50 -32.42 -24.51
N GLU A 111 -20.47 -32.26 -23.63
CA GLU A 111 -20.26 -31.80 -22.25
C GLU A 111 -19.37 -32.76 -21.47
N ASP A 112 -19.56 -34.07 -21.62
CA ASP A 112 -18.66 -35.07 -21.02
C ASP A 112 -17.21 -34.92 -21.51
N VAL A 113 -17.01 -34.67 -22.81
CA VAL A 113 -15.68 -34.42 -23.39
C VAL A 113 -15.09 -33.12 -22.86
N LEU A 114 -15.85 -32.03 -22.83
CA LEU A 114 -15.39 -30.73 -22.32
C LEU A 114 -15.02 -30.80 -20.83
N ARG A 115 -15.87 -31.42 -20.00
CA ARG A 115 -15.58 -31.66 -18.59
C ARG A 115 -14.32 -32.48 -18.39
N THR A 116 -14.13 -33.52 -19.21
CA THR A 116 -12.91 -34.33 -19.16
C THR A 116 -11.68 -33.53 -19.57
N LEU A 117 -11.77 -32.72 -20.64
CA LEU A 117 -10.71 -31.81 -21.08
C LEU A 117 -10.33 -30.82 -19.98
N ASN A 118 -11.30 -30.16 -19.34
CA ASN A 118 -11.05 -29.23 -18.25
C ASN A 118 -10.39 -29.91 -17.05
N THR A 119 -10.78 -31.16 -16.74
CA THR A 119 -10.10 -31.94 -15.70
C THR A 119 -8.66 -32.27 -16.07
N CYS A 120 -8.39 -32.58 -17.35
CA CYS A 120 -7.02 -32.79 -17.84
C CYS A 120 -6.16 -31.53 -17.77
N LEU A 121 -6.75 -30.35 -18.02
CA LEU A 121 -6.07 -29.06 -17.87
C LEU A 121 -5.75 -28.77 -16.39
N GLY A 122 -6.67 -29.07 -15.47
CA GLY A 122 -6.40 -28.98 -14.03
C GLY A 122 -5.24 -29.90 -13.60
N ASP A 123 -5.23 -31.14 -14.09
CA ASP A 123 -4.13 -32.08 -13.88
C ASP A 123 -2.78 -31.55 -14.41
N LEU A 124 -2.78 -30.89 -15.57
CA LEU A 124 -1.59 -30.26 -16.13
C LEU A 124 -1.06 -29.16 -15.21
N ILE A 125 -1.93 -28.27 -14.72
CA ILE A 125 -1.54 -27.20 -13.81
C ILE A 125 -0.90 -27.78 -12.55
N GLN A 126 -1.53 -28.80 -11.95
CA GLN A 126 -1.00 -29.48 -10.75
C GLN A 126 0.38 -30.13 -10.98
N VAL A 127 0.63 -30.72 -12.15
CA VAL A 127 1.94 -31.31 -12.47
C VAL A 127 2.98 -30.21 -12.70
N CYS A 128 2.59 -29.13 -13.38
CA CYS A 128 3.45 -27.97 -13.60
C CYS A 128 3.89 -27.30 -12.29
N GLU A 129 3.07 -27.32 -11.23
CA GLU A 129 3.44 -26.81 -9.91
C GLU A 129 4.64 -27.54 -9.28
N GLN A 130 4.90 -28.79 -9.68
CA GLN A 130 6.04 -29.58 -9.21
C GLN A 130 7.36 -29.17 -9.87
N ILE A 131 7.31 -28.36 -10.94
CA ILE A 131 8.49 -27.86 -11.64
C ILE A 131 9.02 -26.64 -10.88
N PRO A 132 10.24 -26.67 -10.31
CA PRO A 132 10.75 -25.58 -9.47
C PRO A 132 11.03 -24.29 -10.26
N ASP A 133 11.44 -24.43 -11.53
CA ASP A 133 11.77 -23.29 -12.38
C ASP A 133 10.51 -22.64 -12.94
N THR A 134 10.29 -21.38 -12.57
CA THR A 134 9.13 -20.57 -12.96
C THR A 134 9.08 -20.33 -14.47
N ASP A 135 10.21 -20.09 -15.13
CA ASP A 135 10.28 -19.82 -16.57
C ASP A 135 10.04 -21.09 -17.39
N GLU A 136 10.56 -22.23 -16.94
CA GLU A 136 10.27 -23.54 -17.53
C GLU A 136 8.78 -23.86 -17.41
N ARG A 137 8.18 -23.62 -16.24
CA ARG A 137 6.74 -23.79 -16.02
C ARG A 137 5.92 -22.93 -16.98
N PHE A 138 6.27 -21.65 -17.11
CA PHE A 138 5.62 -20.72 -18.04
C PHE A 138 5.70 -21.20 -19.49
N LYS A 139 6.89 -21.61 -19.93
CA LYS A 139 7.15 -22.13 -21.27
C LYS A 139 6.32 -23.38 -21.56
N ILE A 140 6.22 -24.29 -20.59
CA ILE A 140 5.40 -25.49 -20.71
C ILE A 140 3.94 -25.10 -20.89
N LEU A 141 3.37 -24.30 -19.98
CA LEU A 141 1.95 -23.90 -20.05
C LEU A 141 1.62 -23.15 -21.35
N THR A 142 2.50 -22.26 -21.79
CA THR A 142 2.34 -21.53 -23.06
C THR A 142 2.33 -22.48 -24.26
N SER A 143 3.11 -23.57 -24.23
CA SER A 143 3.09 -24.55 -25.32
C SER A 143 1.73 -25.28 -25.49
N PHE A 144 0.83 -25.17 -24.52
CA PHE A 144 -0.52 -25.72 -24.60
C PHE A 144 -1.53 -24.73 -25.19
N THR A 145 -1.22 -23.43 -25.29
CA THR A 145 -2.17 -22.45 -25.85
C THR A 145 -2.48 -22.74 -27.32
N ASP A 146 -1.52 -23.30 -28.07
CA ASP A 146 -1.68 -23.61 -29.48
C ASP A 146 -2.41 -24.94 -29.74
N ILE A 147 -2.54 -25.80 -28.72
CA ILE A 147 -3.17 -27.12 -28.87
C ILE A 147 -4.60 -27.18 -28.30
N VAL A 148 -4.93 -26.29 -27.36
CA VAL A 148 -6.27 -26.19 -26.80
C VAL A 148 -7.13 -25.36 -27.74
N THR A 149 -7.84 -26.04 -28.63
CA THR A 149 -8.64 -25.38 -29.68
C THR A 149 -10.11 -25.19 -29.31
N VAL A 150 -10.49 -25.53 -28.08
CA VAL A 150 -11.87 -25.35 -27.57
C VAL A 150 -11.94 -24.03 -26.83
N ASN A 151 -12.70 -23.06 -27.33
CA ASN A 151 -12.68 -21.68 -26.83
C ASN A 151 -12.84 -21.58 -25.31
N SER A 152 -13.83 -22.23 -24.71
CA SER A 152 -14.04 -22.18 -23.26
C SER A 152 -12.85 -22.72 -22.46
N ALA A 153 -12.29 -23.86 -22.86
CA ALA A 153 -11.11 -24.43 -22.22
C ALA A 153 -9.84 -23.58 -22.46
N ALA A 154 -9.74 -22.94 -23.62
CA ALA A 154 -8.65 -22.03 -23.95
C ALA A 154 -8.70 -20.76 -23.10
N VAL A 155 -9.90 -20.20 -22.85
CA VAL A 155 -10.10 -19.08 -21.92
C VAL A 155 -9.57 -19.44 -20.52
N GLU A 156 -9.94 -20.61 -19.99
CA GLU A 156 -9.43 -21.08 -18.69
C GLU A 156 -7.91 -21.17 -18.67
N LEU A 157 -7.29 -21.75 -19.70
CA LEU A 157 -5.84 -21.87 -19.77
C LEU A 157 -5.16 -20.49 -19.79
N GLN A 158 -5.68 -19.55 -20.57
CA GLN A 158 -5.14 -18.19 -20.65
C GLN A 158 -5.28 -17.44 -19.32
N LEU A 159 -6.42 -17.57 -18.63
CA LEU A 159 -6.62 -16.99 -17.29
C LEU A 159 -5.65 -17.56 -16.25
N ASN A 160 -5.45 -18.88 -16.26
CA ASN A 160 -4.47 -19.52 -15.39
C ASN A 160 -3.05 -19.05 -15.68
N LEU A 161 -2.69 -18.87 -16.97
CA LEU A 161 -1.38 -18.36 -17.37
C LEU A 161 -1.15 -16.92 -16.88
N ALA A 162 -2.14 -16.05 -17.09
CA ALA A 162 -2.10 -14.66 -16.62
C ALA A 162 -2.03 -14.57 -15.08
N THR A 163 -2.80 -15.40 -14.37
CA THR A 163 -2.80 -15.47 -12.90
C THR A 163 -1.45 -15.92 -12.37
N PHE A 164 -0.85 -16.93 -13.00
CA PHE A 164 0.49 -17.40 -12.65
C PHE A 164 1.55 -16.29 -12.82
N LEU A 165 1.56 -15.61 -13.97
CA LEU A 165 2.48 -14.49 -14.22
C LEU A 165 2.27 -13.33 -13.24
N PHE A 166 1.01 -13.02 -12.93
CA PHE A 166 0.65 -11.98 -11.97
C PHE A 166 1.20 -12.29 -10.58
N HIS A 167 1.04 -13.52 -10.08
CA HIS A 167 1.57 -13.92 -8.78
C HIS A 167 3.10 -13.88 -8.73
N ASP A 168 3.80 -14.32 -9.78
CA ASP A 168 5.27 -14.18 -9.87
C ASP A 168 5.68 -12.69 -9.87
N GLY A 169 4.98 -11.85 -10.61
CA GLY A 169 5.20 -10.40 -10.63
C GLY A 169 4.99 -9.75 -9.25
N ALA A 170 3.90 -10.06 -8.56
CA ALA A 170 3.60 -9.55 -7.22
C ALA A 170 4.64 -10.00 -6.18
N GLN A 171 5.09 -11.26 -6.26
CA GLN A 171 6.16 -11.76 -5.39
C GLN A 171 7.48 -11.01 -5.63
N LYS A 172 7.81 -10.69 -6.88
CA LYS A 172 9.01 -9.90 -7.21
C LYS A 172 8.96 -8.49 -6.64
N ILE A 173 7.79 -7.83 -6.62
CA ILE A 173 7.62 -6.54 -5.93
C ILE A 173 7.99 -6.68 -4.44
N GLN A 174 7.48 -7.72 -3.76
CA GLN A 174 7.77 -7.96 -2.34
C GLN A 174 9.27 -8.23 -2.07
N GLN A 175 9.97 -8.78 -3.06
CA GLN A 175 11.42 -9.03 -3.00
C GLN A 175 12.27 -7.82 -3.43
N ASN A 176 11.66 -6.65 -3.66
CA ASN A 176 12.28 -5.44 -4.21
C ASN A 176 12.88 -5.61 -5.62
N ASP A 177 12.49 -6.65 -6.37
CA ASP A 177 12.84 -6.82 -7.79
C ASP A 177 11.76 -6.19 -8.69
N TYR A 178 11.70 -4.85 -8.69
CA TYR A 178 10.71 -4.13 -9.50
C TYR A 178 10.91 -4.34 -11.01
N ARG A 179 12.15 -4.62 -11.46
CA ARG A 179 12.45 -4.84 -12.89
C ARG A 179 11.87 -6.16 -13.37
N GLY A 180 12.12 -7.24 -12.61
CA GLY A 180 11.52 -8.54 -12.88
C GLY A 180 10.00 -8.48 -12.74
N ALA A 181 9.48 -7.76 -11.75
CA ALA A 181 8.04 -7.54 -11.59
C ALA A 181 7.41 -6.89 -12.84
N LEU A 182 7.97 -5.78 -13.33
CA LEU A 182 7.48 -5.10 -14.52
C LEU A 182 7.51 -5.98 -15.77
N SER A 183 8.56 -6.80 -15.92
CA SER A 183 8.64 -7.78 -17.02
C SER A 183 7.47 -8.75 -16.95
N ARG A 184 7.21 -9.35 -15.79
CA ARG A 184 6.15 -10.34 -15.60
C ARG A 184 4.74 -9.76 -15.74
N LEU A 185 4.51 -8.58 -15.16
CA LEU A 185 3.23 -7.90 -15.27
C LEU A 185 2.92 -7.50 -16.72
N ARG A 186 3.95 -7.15 -17.51
CA ARG A 186 3.80 -6.93 -18.95
C ARG A 186 3.45 -8.22 -19.69
N ASP A 187 4.04 -9.35 -19.31
CA ASP A 187 3.73 -10.65 -19.92
C ASP A 187 2.27 -11.07 -19.67
N CYS A 188 1.59 -10.54 -18.65
CA CYS A 188 0.17 -10.81 -18.38
C CYS A 188 -0.78 -10.25 -19.45
N TYR A 189 -0.42 -9.18 -20.17
CA TYR A 189 -1.36 -8.54 -21.11
C TYR A 189 -1.78 -9.47 -22.24
N ARG A 190 -0.84 -10.23 -22.81
CA ARG A 190 -1.13 -11.15 -23.91
C ARG A 190 -2.18 -12.22 -23.54
N PRO A 191 -2.01 -13.02 -22.46
CA PRO A 191 -3.00 -14.00 -22.07
C PRO A 191 -4.34 -13.38 -21.66
N ILE A 192 -4.35 -12.20 -21.03
CA ILE A 192 -5.61 -11.50 -20.68
C ILE A 192 -6.37 -11.08 -21.95
N GLU A 193 -5.68 -10.48 -22.92
CA GLU A 193 -6.31 -10.09 -24.21
C GLU A 193 -6.82 -11.30 -24.97
N GLU A 194 -6.07 -12.40 -24.99
CA GLU A 194 -6.47 -13.61 -25.69
C GLU A 194 -7.66 -14.30 -24.99
N ALA A 195 -7.68 -14.34 -23.66
CA ALA A 195 -8.84 -14.78 -22.88
C ALA A 195 -10.07 -13.94 -23.21
N ARG A 196 -9.93 -12.60 -23.31
CA ARG A 196 -11.02 -11.71 -23.68
C ARG A 196 -11.53 -11.95 -25.09
N ARG A 197 -10.61 -12.10 -26.05
CA ARG A 197 -10.94 -12.38 -27.46
C ARG A 197 -11.75 -13.67 -27.56
N LEU A 198 -11.25 -14.75 -26.95
CA LEU A 198 -11.89 -16.07 -26.97
C LEU A 198 -13.23 -16.09 -26.21
N ASN A 199 -13.34 -15.38 -25.08
CA ASN A 199 -14.57 -15.33 -24.28
C ASN A 199 -15.73 -14.66 -25.04
N ARG A 200 -15.45 -13.68 -25.91
CA ARG A 200 -16.47 -13.07 -26.79
C ARG A 200 -17.00 -14.03 -27.85
N ASP A 201 -16.19 -15.01 -28.23
CA ASP A 201 -16.53 -16.06 -29.21
C ASP A 201 -17.17 -17.29 -28.53
N THR A 202 -17.52 -17.22 -27.24
CA THR A 202 -18.26 -18.27 -26.52
C THR A 202 -19.70 -17.84 -26.28
N ASP A 203 -20.64 -18.78 -26.40
CA ASP A 203 -22.07 -18.51 -26.23
C ASP A 203 -22.46 -18.14 -24.78
N GLU A 204 -21.58 -18.37 -23.79
CA GLU A 204 -21.89 -18.23 -22.36
C GLU A 204 -21.26 -17.00 -21.65
N PHE A 205 -20.37 -16.23 -22.30
CA PHE A 205 -19.70 -15.04 -21.71
C PHE A 205 -19.20 -15.20 -20.25
N CYS A 206 -18.91 -16.43 -19.81
CA CYS A 206 -18.95 -16.78 -18.39
C CYS A 206 -17.78 -16.20 -17.57
N ARG A 207 -16.73 -15.67 -18.22
CA ARG A 207 -15.49 -15.22 -17.57
C ARG A 207 -15.19 -13.72 -17.69
N ASP A 208 -16.12 -12.90 -18.16
CA ASP A 208 -15.85 -11.46 -18.37
C ASP A 208 -15.47 -10.75 -17.05
N GLN A 209 -16.10 -11.11 -15.95
CA GLN A 209 -15.79 -10.55 -14.63
C GLN A 209 -14.38 -10.93 -14.15
N ASP A 210 -13.99 -12.20 -14.29
CA ASP A 210 -12.68 -12.69 -13.88
C ASP A 210 -11.55 -12.01 -14.68
N ILE A 211 -11.76 -11.83 -15.98
CA ILE A 211 -10.82 -11.11 -16.87
C ILE A 211 -10.63 -9.66 -16.42
N ARG A 212 -11.73 -8.94 -16.12
CA ARG A 212 -11.67 -7.53 -15.68
C ARG A 212 -11.00 -7.37 -14.32
N ILE A 213 -11.26 -8.28 -13.39
CA ILE A 213 -10.62 -8.25 -12.07
C ILE A 213 -9.11 -8.43 -12.24
N LEU A 214 -8.69 -9.46 -12.96
CA LEU A 214 -7.26 -9.73 -13.17
C LEU A 214 -6.55 -8.60 -13.91
N GLU A 215 -7.17 -8.01 -14.93
CA GLU A 215 -6.63 -6.84 -15.63
C GLU A 215 -6.43 -5.65 -14.69
N LYS A 216 -7.40 -5.38 -13.81
CA LYS A 216 -7.30 -4.30 -12.83
C LYS A 216 -6.18 -4.57 -11.82
N ASP A 217 -6.03 -5.81 -11.37
CA ASP A 217 -4.98 -6.19 -10.42
C ASP A 217 -3.57 -6.08 -11.03
N VAL A 218 -3.43 -6.50 -12.30
CA VAL A 218 -2.19 -6.32 -13.08
C VAL A 218 -1.88 -4.84 -13.25
N TYR A 219 -2.87 -4.02 -13.60
CA TYR A 219 -2.69 -2.58 -13.74
C TYR A 219 -2.25 -1.93 -12.42
N PHE A 220 -2.92 -2.25 -11.31
CA PHE A 220 -2.57 -1.75 -9.98
C PHE A 220 -1.11 -2.06 -9.60
N ASN A 221 -0.68 -3.31 -9.78
CA ASN A 221 0.68 -3.73 -9.45
C ASN A 221 1.71 -3.13 -10.42
N THR A 222 1.33 -2.89 -11.68
CA THR A 222 2.18 -2.21 -12.66
C THR A 222 2.43 -0.77 -12.22
N CYS A 223 1.39 -0.02 -11.85
CA CYS A 223 1.53 1.33 -11.31
C CYS A 223 2.44 1.38 -10.08
N SER A 224 2.29 0.40 -9.18
CA SER A 224 3.11 0.28 -7.97
C SER A 224 4.58 0.04 -8.30
N ALA A 225 4.88 -0.89 -9.21
CA ALA A 225 6.24 -1.19 -9.66
C ALA A 225 6.87 -0.04 -10.47
N GLU A 226 6.11 0.66 -11.31
CA GLU A 226 6.55 1.85 -12.04
C GLU A 226 6.84 3.02 -11.08
N SER A 227 6.06 3.16 -10.01
CA SER A 227 6.34 4.15 -8.95
C SER A 227 7.65 3.86 -8.24
N ILE A 228 7.91 2.60 -7.88
CA ILE A 228 9.21 2.18 -7.32
C ILE A 228 10.35 2.52 -8.30
N GLN A 229 10.23 2.14 -9.57
CA GLN A 229 11.23 2.46 -10.60
C GLN A 229 11.48 3.98 -10.72
N ALA A 230 10.43 4.78 -10.74
CA ALA A 230 10.53 6.23 -10.84
C ALA A 230 11.30 6.82 -9.63
N ARG A 231 11.06 6.31 -8.42
CA ARG A 231 11.83 6.74 -7.24
C ARG A 231 13.30 6.37 -7.34
N GLU A 232 13.61 5.14 -7.76
CA GLU A 232 15.00 4.68 -7.91
C GLU A 232 15.79 5.57 -8.88
N TYR A 233 15.19 5.99 -10.00
CA TYR A 233 15.81 6.98 -10.88
C TYR A 233 15.98 8.35 -10.20
N GLY A 234 14.97 8.79 -9.44
CA GLY A 234 15.08 10.01 -8.64
C GLY A 234 16.20 9.97 -7.62
N HIS A 235 16.41 8.83 -6.94
CA HIS A 235 17.51 8.64 -5.99
C HIS A 235 18.86 8.68 -6.68
N GLN A 236 19.02 7.95 -7.78
CA GLN A 236 20.27 7.96 -8.56
C GLN A 236 20.66 9.37 -9.01
N LEU A 237 19.71 10.15 -9.52
CA LEU A 237 19.97 11.53 -9.94
C LEU A 237 20.32 12.44 -8.76
N LEU A 238 19.67 12.24 -7.60
CA LEU A 238 19.95 13.02 -6.41
C LEU A 238 21.33 12.70 -5.81
N ASP A 239 21.72 11.42 -5.83
CA ASP A 239 23.04 10.98 -5.37
C ASP A 239 24.14 11.62 -6.24
N ILE A 240 24.01 11.55 -7.57
CA ILE A 240 24.93 12.22 -8.51
C ILE A 240 24.97 13.73 -8.23
N ALA A 241 23.81 14.37 -8.02
CA ALA A 241 23.73 15.80 -7.78
C ALA A 241 24.43 16.26 -6.48
N THR A 242 24.61 15.36 -5.51
CA THR A 242 25.07 15.71 -4.15
C THR A 242 26.44 15.14 -3.79
N LEU A 243 26.90 14.06 -4.43
CA LEU A 243 28.15 13.37 -4.11
C LEU A 243 29.30 13.68 -5.07
N ASP A 244 29.02 13.98 -6.34
CA ASP A 244 30.04 13.97 -7.40
C ASP A 244 30.57 15.37 -7.79
N GLU A 245 30.05 16.46 -7.22
CA GLU A 245 30.42 17.83 -7.59
C GLU A 245 30.73 18.72 -6.37
N GLU A 246 31.72 19.63 -6.49
CA GLU A 246 32.03 20.66 -5.48
C GLU A 246 30.86 21.63 -5.24
N SER A 247 29.94 21.71 -6.20
CA SER A 247 28.73 22.53 -6.14
C SER A 247 27.49 21.69 -6.45
N LEU A 248 26.39 21.95 -5.74
CA LEU A 248 25.11 21.26 -5.95
C LEU A 248 24.60 21.45 -7.40
N ASN A 249 24.43 20.33 -8.12
CA ASN A 249 23.89 20.35 -9.48
C ASN A 249 22.37 20.53 -9.46
N MET A 250 21.92 21.79 -9.56
CA MET A 250 20.50 22.13 -9.45
C MET A 250 19.62 21.51 -10.54
N ASN A 251 20.14 21.24 -11.73
CA ASN A 251 19.34 20.62 -12.80
C ASN A 251 18.96 19.19 -12.42
N LEU A 252 19.93 18.40 -11.95
CA LEU A 252 19.70 17.03 -11.50
C LEU A 252 18.78 16.96 -10.28
N VAL A 253 18.84 17.96 -9.38
CA VAL A 253 17.89 18.07 -8.25
C VAL A 253 16.46 18.25 -8.74
N TRP A 254 16.23 19.10 -9.76
CA TRP A 254 14.90 19.29 -10.33
C TRP A 254 14.41 18.06 -11.11
N ASP A 255 15.30 17.37 -11.83
CA ASP A 255 14.98 16.11 -12.51
C ASP A 255 14.58 15.03 -11.49
N ALA A 256 15.30 14.92 -10.36
CA ALA A 256 14.95 14.02 -9.27
C ALA A 256 13.57 14.34 -8.68
N ILE A 257 13.25 15.62 -8.48
CA ILE A 257 11.92 16.06 -8.03
C ILE A 257 10.83 15.62 -9.01
N ASP A 258 11.06 15.75 -10.32
CA ASP A 258 10.07 15.37 -11.33
C ASP A 258 9.86 13.86 -11.38
N TRP A 259 10.91 13.07 -11.16
CA TRP A 259 10.78 11.62 -10.98
C TRP A 259 9.98 11.25 -9.73
N TYR A 260 10.21 11.89 -8.58
CA TYR A 260 9.38 11.64 -7.38
C TYR A 260 7.93 12.08 -7.55
N LYS A 261 7.67 13.19 -8.25
CA LYS A 261 6.28 13.58 -8.61
C LYS A 261 5.63 12.53 -9.51
N ARG A 262 6.35 12.02 -10.51
CA ARG A 262 5.86 10.95 -11.37
C ARG A 262 5.51 9.71 -10.54
N ALA A 263 6.38 9.31 -9.61
CA ALA A 263 6.11 8.20 -8.70
C ALA A 263 4.81 8.39 -7.90
N ALA A 264 4.60 9.58 -7.34
CA ALA A 264 3.37 9.89 -6.60
C ALA A 264 2.12 9.89 -7.50
N ILE A 265 2.22 10.39 -8.74
CA ILE A 265 1.11 10.42 -9.70
C ILE A 265 0.71 9.01 -10.13
N LEU A 266 1.68 8.13 -10.37
CA LEU A 266 1.44 6.74 -10.81
C LEU A 266 0.59 5.96 -9.80
N THR A 267 0.73 6.24 -8.51
CA THR A 267 0.05 5.50 -7.45
C THR A 267 -1.05 6.30 -6.74
N ARG A 268 -1.37 7.49 -7.24
CA ARG A 268 -2.32 8.41 -6.59
C ARG A 268 -3.68 7.76 -6.40
N GLU A 269 -4.16 7.69 -5.17
CA GLU A 269 -5.46 7.07 -4.80
C GLU A 269 -5.58 5.58 -5.19
N LEU A 270 -4.48 4.97 -5.64
CA LEU A 270 -4.37 3.56 -5.98
C LEU A 270 -3.58 2.87 -4.87
N ASP A 271 -2.26 3.12 -4.82
CA ASP A 271 -1.38 2.59 -3.78
C ASP A 271 -0.93 3.73 -2.86
N LEU A 272 -1.67 3.88 -1.76
CA LEU A 272 -1.45 4.93 -0.76
C LEU A 272 -0.08 4.83 -0.09
N GLU A 273 0.49 3.62 0.02
CA GLU A 273 1.82 3.43 0.61
C GLU A 273 2.90 3.95 -0.35
N GLN A 274 2.86 3.54 -1.61
CA GLN A 274 3.84 4.01 -2.59
C GLN A 274 3.71 5.52 -2.84
N GLU A 275 2.48 6.06 -2.83
CA GLU A 275 2.23 7.51 -2.87
C GLU A 275 2.86 8.22 -1.66
N ALA A 276 2.63 7.73 -0.44
CA ALA A 276 3.20 8.31 0.78
C ALA A 276 4.73 8.29 0.77
N ILE A 277 5.36 7.20 0.32
CA ILE A 277 6.81 7.11 0.19
C ILE A 277 7.33 8.13 -0.82
N ALA A 278 6.72 8.25 -2.00
CA ALA A 278 7.14 9.25 -3.00
C ALA A 278 7.04 10.69 -2.46
N LEU A 279 5.97 11.01 -1.73
CA LEU A 279 5.80 12.32 -1.08
C LEU A 279 6.83 12.55 0.04
N SER A 280 7.24 11.51 0.76
CA SER A 280 8.30 11.63 1.77
C SER A 280 9.64 12.07 1.16
N HIS A 281 9.98 11.55 -0.02
CA HIS A 281 11.20 11.94 -0.74
C HIS A 281 11.11 13.36 -1.29
N LEU A 282 9.94 13.79 -1.79
CA LEU A 282 9.71 15.20 -2.13
C LEU A 282 9.91 16.09 -0.90
N GLY A 283 9.32 15.73 0.24
CA GLY A 283 9.51 16.41 1.52
C GLY A 283 10.99 16.53 1.89
N PHE A 284 11.76 15.46 1.69
CA PHE A 284 13.19 15.41 1.97
C PHE A 284 13.98 16.37 1.08
N VAL A 285 13.80 16.30 -0.24
CA VAL A 285 14.55 17.18 -1.17
C VAL A 285 14.24 18.64 -0.88
N TYR A 286 12.97 19.00 -0.69
CA TYR A 286 12.61 20.38 -0.35
C TYR A 286 13.19 20.82 1.00
N ASN A 287 13.26 19.95 2.00
CA ASN A 287 13.81 20.32 3.32
C ASN A 287 15.33 20.36 3.36
N LYS A 288 15.97 19.24 3.03
CA LYS A 288 17.38 18.99 3.32
C LYS A 288 18.28 19.47 2.18
N VAL A 289 17.81 19.46 0.93
CA VAL A 289 18.59 19.89 -0.24
C VAL A 289 18.30 21.36 -0.56
N LEU A 290 17.04 21.70 -0.84
CA LEU A 290 16.64 23.05 -1.27
C LEU A 290 16.41 24.05 -0.13
N LYS A 291 16.33 23.58 1.13
CA LYS A 291 16.05 24.39 2.32
C LYS A 291 14.72 25.18 2.26
N LEU A 292 13.75 24.69 1.48
CA LEU A 292 12.40 25.23 1.33
C LEU A 292 11.41 24.56 2.29
N LYS A 293 11.45 24.97 3.57
CA LYS A 293 10.66 24.36 4.65
C LYS A 293 9.15 24.37 4.42
N TYR A 294 8.59 25.48 3.92
CA TYR A 294 7.14 25.60 3.68
C TYR A 294 6.64 24.50 2.73
N LYS A 295 7.30 24.35 1.59
CA LYS A 295 6.95 23.34 0.58
C LYS A 295 7.19 21.92 1.06
N SER A 296 8.27 21.70 1.80
CA SER A 296 8.52 20.41 2.46
C SER A 296 7.40 20.01 3.43
N LYS A 297 6.92 20.95 4.25
CA LYS A 297 5.86 20.71 5.23
C LYS A 297 4.55 20.27 4.57
N GLU A 298 4.21 20.79 3.38
CA GLU A 298 3.05 20.33 2.61
C GLU A 298 3.16 18.85 2.25
N TYR A 299 4.30 18.44 1.69
CA TYR A 299 4.53 17.04 1.30
C TYR A 299 4.57 16.09 2.49
N TYR A 300 5.26 16.46 3.58
CA TYR A 300 5.30 15.62 4.78
C TYR A 300 3.94 15.51 5.46
N LYS A 301 3.14 16.59 5.53
CA LYS A 301 1.75 16.51 6.03
C LYS A 301 0.93 15.52 5.21
N LYS A 302 0.99 15.62 3.87
CA LYS A 302 0.24 14.72 3.01
C LYS A 302 0.70 13.26 3.14
N CYS A 303 2.02 13.03 3.20
CA CYS A 303 2.61 11.73 3.49
C CYS A 303 2.08 11.14 4.81
N PHE A 304 2.05 11.94 5.88
CA PHE A 304 1.51 11.53 7.18
C PHE A 304 0.01 11.23 7.13
N GLU A 305 -0.79 12.08 6.48
CA GLU A 305 -2.25 11.85 6.30
C GLU A 305 -2.54 10.54 5.57
N LEU A 306 -1.81 10.24 4.50
CA LEU A 306 -1.93 8.98 3.77
C LEU A 306 -1.55 7.79 4.66
N ALA A 307 -0.45 7.89 5.40
CA ALA A 307 -0.02 6.85 6.33
C ALA A 307 -1.08 6.57 7.41
N GLU A 308 -1.68 7.61 7.97
CA GLU A 308 -2.74 7.51 8.98
C GLU A 308 -4.05 6.93 8.42
N SER A 309 -4.36 7.18 7.15
CA SER A 309 -5.55 6.64 6.48
C SER A 309 -5.50 5.11 6.29
N MET A 310 -4.31 4.50 6.37
CA MET A 310 -4.10 3.06 6.20
C MET A 310 -4.18 2.24 7.51
N LYS A 311 -4.59 2.85 8.63
CA LYS A 311 -4.78 2.15 9.90
C LYS A 311 -5.76 0.96 9.74
N PRO A 312 -5.50 -0.20 10.37
CA PRO A 312 -4.56 -0.43 11.47
C PRO A 312 -3.13 -0.77 11.05
N ARG A 313 -2.80 -0.75 9.74
CA ARG A 313 -1.42 -0.93 9.30
C ARG A 313 -0.54 0.19 9.87
N THR A 314 0.67 -0.15 10.31
CA THR A 314 1.60 0.80 10.93
C THR A 314 2.94 0.79 10.20
N PHE A 315 3.62 1.93 10.21
CA PHE A 315 4.87 2.17 9.48
C PHE A 315 6.00 2.64 10.41
N PHE A 316 5.88 2.41 11.72
CA PHE A 316 6.83 2.91 12.72
C PHE A 316 8.28 2.43 12.52
N THR A 317 8.48 1.32 11.80
CA THR A 317 9.80 0.76 11.48
C THR A 317 10.32 1.18 10.11
N GLN A 318 9.54 1.92 9.34
CA GLN A 318 9.91 2.33 7.99
C GLN A 318 10.62 3.68 8.02
N ASP A 319 11.80 3.75 7.41
CA ASP A 319 12.66 4.94 7.44
C ASP A 319 11.96 6.20 6.92
N TRP A 320 11.20 6.07 5.82
CA TRP A 320 10.45 7.17 5.21
C TRP A 320 9.41 7.77 6.19
N TYR A 321 8.77 6.92 6.99
CA TYR A 321 7.75 7.34 7.95
C TYR A 321 8.39 7.96 9.19
N GLN A 322 9.45 7.35 9.72
CA GLN A 322 10.22 7.91 10.84
C GLN A 322 10.76 9.30 10.50
N GLN A 323 11.33 9.47 9.30
CA GLN A 323 11.84 10.75 8.81
C GLN A 323 10.72 11.80 8.66
N CYS A 324 9.56 11.40 8.15
CA CYS A 324 8.39 12.27 8.03
C CYS A 324 7.94 12.78 9.41
N VAL A 325 7.74 11.88 10.37
CA VAL A 325 7.28 12.21 11.72
C VAL A 325 8.30 13.09 12.45
N SER A 326 9.58 12.73 12.42
CA SER A 326 10.63 13.51 13.09
C SER A 326 10.72 14.93 12.51
N THR A 327 10.64 15.08 11.18
CA THR A 327 10.71 16.39 10.52
C THR A 327 9.47 17.24 10.83
N LEU A 328 8.28 16.64 10.88
CA LEU A 328 7.06 17.38 11.28
C LEU A 328 7.14 17.85 12.74
N GLN A 329 7.70 17.04 13.64
CA GLN A 329 7.94 17.43 15.03
C GLN A 329 8.96 18.57 15.14
N GLU A 330 10.03 18.55 14.35
CA GLU A 330 10.99 19.66 14.24
C GLU A 330 10.28 20.95 13.81
N PHE A 331 9.45 20.91 12.76
CA PHE A 331 8.70 22.08 12.32
C PHE A 331 7.74 22.62 13.38
N GLN A 332 7.05 21.75 14.12
CA GLN A 332 6.17 22.15 15.21
C GLN A 332 6.94 22.78 16.37
N LEU A 333 8.13 22.27 16.69
CA LEU A 333 8.98 22.84 17.73
C LEU A 333 9.50 24.22 17.31
N GLU A 334 9.96 24.36 16.07
CA GLU A 334 10.46 25.65 15.54
C GLU A 334 9.37 26.73 15.53
N GLU A 335 8.13 26.37 15.15
CA GLU A 335 6.98 27.29 15.19
C GLU A 335 6.70 27.73 16.64
N ARG A 336 6.64 26.80 17.59
CA ARG A 336 6.44 27.14 19.01
C ARG A 336 7.54 28.07 19.54
N LEU A 337 8.80 27.80 19.23
CA LEU A 337 9.92 28.65 19.65
C LEU A 337 9.86 30.04 19.03
N ARG A 338 9.38 30.16 17.78
CA ARG A 338 9.17 31.46 17.14
C ARG A 338 8.07 32.24 17.85
N ASP A 339 6.93 31.60 18.11
CA ASP A 339 5.80 32.23 18.81
C ASP A 339 6.20 32.66 20.23
N GLU A 340 6.96 31.83 20.95
CA GLU A 340 7.49 32.17 22.27
C GLU A 340 8.47 33.35 22.21
N LYS A 341 9.35 33.38 21.21
CA LYS A 341 10.29 34.49 21.02
C LYS A 341 9.58 35.79 20.65
N GLU A 342 8.52 35.73 19.86
CA GLU A 342 7.68 36.89 19.52
C GLU A 342 6.93 37.40 20.75
N LYS A 343 6.28 36.51 21.52
CA LYS A 343 5.64 36.86 22.80
C LYS A 343 6.63 37.46 23.80
N GLN A 344 7.83 36.92 23.88
CA GLN A 344 8.88 37.43 24.76
C GLN A 344 9.34 38.83 24.34
N LYS A 345 9.54 39.07 23.02
CA LYS A 345 9.87 40.40 22.50
C LYS A 345 8.76 41.41 22.75
N GLU A 346 7.50 41.02 22.55
CA GLU A 346 6.35 41.88 22.85
C GLU A 346 6.30 42.22 24.34
N ARG A 347 6.54 41.24 25.21
CA ARG A 347 6.64 41.45 26.64
C ARG A 347 7.79 42.38 27.01
N GLU A 348 8.97 42.20 26.44
CA GLU A 348 10.13 43.09 26.65
C GLU A 348 9.82 44.53 26.25
N LYS A 349 9.14 44.73 25.11
CA LYS A 349 8.70 46.06 24.69
C LYS A 349 7.75 46.71 25.69
N LYS A 350 6.75 45.95 26.17
CA LYS A 350 5.81 46.44 27.20
C LYS A 350 6.52 46.78 28.52
N LEU A 351 7.51 45.99 28.92
CA LEU A 351 8.31 46.25 30.11
C LEU A 351 9.20 47.50 29.98
N GLU A 352 9.76 47.77 28.80
CA GLU A 352 10.53 48.99 28.56
C GLU A 352 9.64 50.25 28.63
N GLU A 353 8.40 50.18 28.15
CA GLU A 353 7.43 51.30 28.23
C GLU A 353 7.04 51.68 29.67
N ILE A 354 7.19 50.76 30.62
CA ILE A 354 6.95 50.99 32.07
C ILE A 354 8.25 51.01 32.88
N ARG A 355 9.42 51.15 32.24
CA ARG A 355 10.71 51.01 32.90
C ARG A 355 10.92 52.01 34.04
N GLU A 356 10.50 53.25 33.85
CA GLU A 356 10.61 54.29 34.89
C GLU A 356 9.75 53.92 36.10
N GLU A 357 8.53 53.45 35.85
CA GLU A 357 7.61 53.00 36.89
C GLU A 357 8.13 51.75 37.60
N LEU A 358 8.77 50.82 36.89
CA LEU A 358 9.40 49.64 37.51
C LEU A 358 10.58 50.01 38.39
N GLU A 359 11.41 50.97 37.99
CA GLU A 359 12.51 51.47 38.83
C GLU A 359 11.98 52.24 40.05
N ASP A 360 10.89 52.99 39.90
CA ASP A 360 10.20 53.64 41.00
C ASP A 360 9.60 52.62 42.00
N LEU A 361 8.93 51.58 41.50
CA LEU A 361 8.43 50.48 42.33
C LEU A 361 9.56 49.77 43.07
N LYS A 362 10.72 49.51 42.42
CA LYS A 362 11.89 48.91 43.07
C LYS A 362 12.46 49.81 44.17
N LYS A 363 12.63 51.11 43.90
CA LYS A 363 13.19 52.07 44.87
C LYS A 363 12.34 52.21 46.13
N ASN A 364 11.02 52.12 45.98
CA ASN A 364 10.07 52.26 47.07
C ASN A 364 9.64 50.91 47.69
N ASN A 365 10.20 49.81 47.20
CA ASN A 365 10.04 48.48 47.79
C ASN A 365 11.04 48.25 48.94
N THR A 366 10.98 49.08 49.97
CA THR A 366 11.98 49.13 51.05
C THR A 366 11.57 48.38 52.32
N GLY A 367 10.32 47.90 52.39
CA GLY A 367 9.81 47.21 53.56
C GLY A 367 8.46 46.53 53.32
N LYS A 368 7.92 45.94 54.38
CA LYS A 368 6.72 45.09 54.36
C LYS A 368 5.46 45.82 53.87
N SER A 369 5.31 47.11 54.19
CA SER A 369 4.09 47.89 53.96
C SER A 369 4.29 49.06 53.00
N GLU A 370 5.54 49.47 52.85
CA GLU A 370 6.01 50.65 52.13
C GLU A 370 5.63 50.57 50.65
N ILE A 371 5.75 49.39 50.04
CA ILE A 371 5.33 49.19 48.65
C ILE A 371 3.81 49.36 48.47
N SER A 372 2.98 48.94 49.43
CA SER A 372 1.52 49.09 49.34
C SER A 372 1.09 50.54 49.52
N ILE A 373 1.75 51.27 50.43
CA ILE A 373 1.52 52.71 50.63
C ILE A 373 1.93 53.48 49.37
N HIS A 374 3.11 53.17 48.83
CA HIS A 374 3.63 53.81 47.62
C HIS A 374 2.73 53.58 46.42
N VAL A 375 2.38 52.32 46.15
CA VAL A 375 1.53 51.94 45.00
C VAL A 375 0.17 52.65 45.04
N TYR A 376 -0.50 52.72 46.19
CA TYR A 376 -1.79 53.42 46.29
C TYR A 376 -1.70 54.95 46.20
N ASN A 377 -0.56 55.54 46.53
CA ASN A 377 -0.36 56.98 46.41
C ASN A 377 0.06 57.39 44.99
N THR A 378 0.98 56.64 44.39
CA THR A 378 1.63 56.98 43.12
C THR A 378 0.90 56.38 41.93
N TYR A 379 0.30 55.20 42.09
CA TYR A 379 -0.38 54.45 41.04
C TYR A 379 -1.80 54.05 41.48
N PRO A 380 -2.71 54.97 41.80
CA PRO A 380 -4.02 54.61 42.34
C PRO A 380 -4.82 53.71 41.38
N PRO A 381 -5.51 52.65 41.86
CA PRO A 381 -6.38 51.82 41.04
C PRO A 381 -7.45 52.65 40.32
N LYS A 382 -7.66 52.39 39.04
CA LYS A 382 -8.62 53.12 38.20
C LYS A 382 -10.06 52.61 38.32
N ASN A 383 -10.31 51.58 39.12
CA ASN A 383 -11.66 51.03 39.31
C ASN A 383 -12.57 52.08 39.97
N PRO A 384 -13.74 52.43 39.39
CA PRO A 384 -14.65 53.44 39.93
C PRO A 384 -15.17 53.14 41.35
N LYS A 385 -15.16 51.86 41.77
CA LYS A 385 -15.58 51.43 43.12
C LYS A 385 -14.45 51.45 44.13
N TRP A 386 -13.21 51.70 43.71
CA TRP A 386 -12.07 51.75 44.61
C TRP A 386 -12.06 53.09 45.35
N VAL A 387 -11.96 53.01 46.69
CA VAL A 387 -11.87 54.19 47.56
C VAL A 387 -10.47 54.24 48.14
N LYS A 388 -9.78 55.37 47.95
CA LYS A 388 -8.44 55.59 48.49
C LYS A 388 -8.47 55.50 50.01
N PRO A 389 -7.66 54.64 50.64
CA PRO A 389 -7.51 54.60 52.09
C PRO A 389 -7.01 55.96 52.63
N SER A 390 -7.45 56.35 53.82
CA SER A 390 -7.02 57.62 54.43
C SER A 390 -5.52 57.61 54.76
N GLU A 391 -4.90 58.79 54.87
CA GLU A 391 -3.50 58.89 55.29
C GLU A 391 -3.27 58.28 56.67
N GLU A 392 -4.23 58.44 57.59
CA GLU A 392 -4.20 57.79 58.90
C GLU A 392 -4.25 56.27 58.81
N ASP A 393 -5.02 55.70 57.88
CA ASP A 393 -5.09 54.26 57.68
C ASP A 393 -3.80 53.71 57.08
N MET A 394 -3.21 54.41 56.11
CA MET A 394 -1.93 54.02 55.52
C MET A 394 -0.78 54.14 56.53
N ALA A 395 -0.79 55.16 57.40
CA ALA A 395 0.18 55.31 58.48
C ALA A 395 0.10 54.17 59.52
N LYS A 396 -1.08 53.57 59.71
CA LYS A 396 -1.23 52.38 60.56
C LYS A 396 -0.57 51.15 59.95
N TRP A 397 -0.52 51.02 58.62
CA TRP A 397 0.07 49.84 57.96
C TRP A 397 1.55 49.67 58.26
N ALA A 398 2.29 50.78 58.39
CA ALA A 398 3.70 50.77 58.79
C ALA A 398 3.92 50.16 60.20
N LYS A 399 2.89 50.22 61.05
CA LYS A 399 2.91 49.71 62.43
C LYS A 399 2.22 48.35 62.58
N MET A 400 1.66 47.80 61.49
CA MET A 400 0.94 46.52 61.54
C MET A 400 1.88 45.33 61.62
N GLU A 401 1.42 44.30 62.33
CA GLU A 401 2.05 42.98 62.31
C GLU A 401 1.78 42.27 60.97
N MET A 402 2.66 41.34 60.58
CA MET A 402 2.58 40.67 59.27
C MET A 402 1.22 39.99 59.02
N LYS A 403 0.60 39.45 60.08
CA LYS A 403 -0.72 38.80 60.04
C LYS A 403 -1.86 39.77 59.70
N GLU A 404 -1.74 41.03 60.11
CA GLU A 404 -2.72 42.10 59.81
C GLU A 404 -2.49 42.67 58.41
N LEU A 405 -1.22 42.84 58.04
CA LEU A 405 -0.80 43.33 56.73
C LEU A 405 -1.19 42.40 55.58
N LYS A 406 -1.31 41.10 55.84
CA LYS A 406 -1.85 40.09 54.90
C LYS A 406 -3.17 40.52 54.26
N LYS A 407 -4.09 41.13 55.03
CA LYS A 407 -5.39 41.60 54.51
C LYS A 407 -5.23 42.81 53.60
N VAL A 408 -4.26 43.69 53.88
CA VAL A 408 -3.96 44.87 53.07
C VAL A 408 -3.37 44.46 51.72
N LEU A 409 -2.41 43.53 51.73
CA LEU A 409 -1.80 42.97 50.52
C LEU A 409 -2.83 42.26 49.64
N LEU A 410 -3.73 41.46 50.22
CA LEU A 410 -4.80 40.79 49.47
C LEU A 410 -5.79 41.78 48.84
N LYS A 411 -6.07 42.91 49.51
CA LYS A 411 -6.87 44.00 48.92
C LYS A 411 -6.14 44.65 47.75
N GLY A 412 -4.83 44.87 47.88
CA GLY A 412 -3.98 45.41 46.81
C GLY A 412 -3.93 44.49 45.59
N ILE A 413 -3.61 43.21 45.78
CA ILE A 413 -3.64 42.18 44.71
C ILE A 413 -4.99 42.19 44.01
N ASN A 414 -6.10 42.26 44.76
CA ASN A 414 -7.44 42.31 44.18
C ASN A 414 -7.75 43.61 43.42
N ALA A 415 -7.14 44.73 43.80
CA ALA A 415 -7.36 46.03 43.17
C ALA A 415 -6.55 46.19 41.87
N TYR A 416 -5.37 45.58 41.80
CA TYR A 416 -4.50 45.61 40.62
C TYR A 416 -4.57 44.35 39.74
N HIS A 417 -5.37 43.34 40.11
CA HIS A 417 -5.42 42.09 39.38
C HIS A 417 -5.74 42.32 37.89
N PRO A 418 -4.92 41.79 36.95
CA PRO A 418 -5.06 42.08 35.52
C PRO A 418 -6.44 41.74 34.94
N ASP A 419 -7.09 40.68 35.44
CA ASP A 419 -8.47 40.32 35.02
C ASP A 419 -9.54 41.39 35.30
N LYS A 420 -9.26 42.34 36.20
CA LYS A 420 -10.17 43.44 36.53
C LYS A 420 -9.78 44.75 35.84
N ILE A 421 -8.71 44.75 35.05
CA ILE A 421 -8.22 45.92 34.32
C ILE A 421 -8.60 45.77 32.86
N ASP A 422 -9.50 46.65 32.43
CA ASP A 422 -9.85 46.77 31.02
C ASP A 422 -8.72 47.52 30.27
N ALA A 423 -8.09 46.84 29.32
CA ALA A 423 -7.02 47.40 28.50
C ALA A 423 -7.52 48.47 27.53
N GLU A 424 -8.76 48.34 27.05
CA GLU A 424 -9.38 49.28 26.11
C GLU A 424 -9.73 50.59 26.82
N GLU A 425 -10.21 50.50 28.07
CA GLU A 425 -10.58 51.67 28.88
C GLU A 425 -9.36 52.37 29.49
N HIS A 426 -8.39 51.61 30.00
CA HIS A 426 -7.32 52.16 30.84
C HIS A 426 -5.93 52.17 30.21
N GLY A 427 -5.79 51.57 29.02
CA GLY A 427 -4.56 51.49 28.24
C GLY A 427 -3.68 50.29 28.58
N GLU A 428 -3.01 49.74 27.57
CA GLU A 428 -2.16 48.55 27.68
C GLU A 428 -0.97 48.77 28.63
N LYS A 429 -0.41 49.99 28.65
CA LYS A 429 0.66 50.39 29.58
C LYS A 429 0.21 50.26 31.05
N TRP A 430 -1.02 50.67 31.36
CA TRP A 430 -1.57 50.59 32.72
C TRP A 430 -1.84 49.16 33.14
N LYS A 431 -2.39 48.34 32.24
CA LYS A 431 -2.60 46.91 32.50
C LYS A 431 -1.28 46.18 32.77
N THR A 432 -0.25 46.44 31.96
CA THR A 432 1.10 45.89 32.16
C THR A 432 1.68 46.32 33.51
N LEU A 433 1.56 47.59 33.88
CA LEU A 433 2.00 48.07 35.20
C LEU A 433 1.25 47.39 36.35
N CYS A 434 -0.07 47.20 36.22
CA CYS A 434 -0.89 46.49 37.19
C CYS A 434 -0.49 45.01 37.35
N GLU A 435 -0.10 44.34 36.27
CA GLU A 435 0.45 42.98 36.33
C GLU A 435 1.72 42.91 37.17
N GLU A 436 2.65 43.84 36.97
CA GLU A 436 3.91 43.89 37.72
C GLU A 436 3.71 44.33 39.18
N ILE A 437 2.81 45.28 39.45
CA ILE A 437 2.36 45.63 40.81
C ILE A 437 1.75 44.40 41.51
N THR A 438 0.88 43.67 40.82
CA THR A 438 0.23 42.47 41.38
C THR A 438 1.26 41.40 41.71
N LYS A 439 2.26 41.17 40.84
CA LYS A 439 3.37 40.24 41.11
C LYS A 439 4.15 40.64 42.36
N LEU A 440 4.51 41.93 42.49
CA LEU A 440 5.23 42.45 43.65
C LEU A 440 4.43 42.28 44.95
N LEU A 441 3.16 42.66 44.95
CA LEU A 441 2.29 42.51 46.13
C LEU A 441 2.04 41.04 46.48
N THR A 442 1.98 40.16 45.47
CA THR A 442 1.84 38.71 45.66
C THR A 442 3.09 38.12 46.31
N ALA A 443 4.29 38.52 45.89
CA ALA A 443 5.53 38.09 46.52
C ALA A 443 5.56 38.43 48.03
N HIS A 444 5.20 39.67 48.38
CA HIS A 444 5.06 40.09 49.79
C HIS A 444 3.98 39.31 50.54
N TYR A 445 2.86 39.02 49.89
CA TYR A 445 1.78 38.21 50.47
C TYR A 445 2.23 36.77 50.75
N GLU A 446 2.99 36.14 49.85
CA GLU A 446 3.53 34.80 50.09
C GLU A 446 4.52 34.77 51.26
N PHE A 447 5.37 35.80 51.43
CA PHE A 447 6.22 35.93 52.63
C PHE A 447 5.42 35.97 53.94
N THR A 448 4.19 36.50 53.93
CA THR A 448 3.30 36.50 55.12
C THR A 448 2.70 35.13 55.46
N LYS A 449 2.90 34.11 54.61
CA LYS A 449 2.45 32.73 54.88
C LYS A 449 3.55 31.84 55.44
N VAL A 450 4.82 32.22 55.25
CA VAL A 450 6.00 31.41 55.64
C VAL A 450 6.49 31.79 57.05
N GLY A 451 6.19 33.00 57.53
CA GLY A 451 6.33 33.41 58.93
C GLY A 451 4.97 33.49 59.63
#